data_AF-A0A251RXR4-F1
#
_entry.id   AF-A0A251RXR4-F1
#
_cell.length_a   1.000
_cell.length_b   1.000
_cell.length_c   1.000
_cell.angle_alpha   90.00
_cell.angle_beta   90.00
_cell.angle_gamma   90.00
#
_symmetry.space_group_name_H-M   'P 1'
#
loop_
_entity.id
_entity.type
_entity.pdbx_description
1 polymer ?
#
loop_
_entity_poly.entity_id
_entity_poly.type
_entity_poly.pdbx_seq_one_letter_code
_entity_poly.pdbx_strand_id
1 'polypeptide(L)'
;MRFLQDVGFSVVESRRVCGRFPAIFGYGIENNLRPKYFYLVRDMKRDGREEVNKFPQYFGFSLEKRIKVRHLHLKMRNVDREVPLNRMLLWSDQRFYKKWK
;
A
#
# COMPACT_ATOMS: atom_id res chain seq x y z
N MET A 1 -15.15 1.92 9.44
CA MET A 1 -14.09 2.94 9.37
C MET A 1 -14.47 3.96 8.33
N ARG A 2 -14.69 5.23 8.71
CA ARG A 2 -15.17 6.28 7.79
C ARG A 2 -14.21 6.54 6.62
N PHE A 3 -12.91 6.53 6.91
CA PHE A 3 -11.85 6.74 5.91
C PHE A 3 -11.99 5.86 4.65
N LEU A 4 -12.21 4.55 4.78
CA LEU A 4 -12.32 3.66 3.61
C LEU A 4 -13.51 4.05 2.72
N GLN A 5 -14.63 4.46 3.31
CA GLN A 5 -15.78 4.94 2.55
C GLN A 5 -15.49 6.29 1.90
N ASP A 6 -14.79 7.20 2.61
CA ASP A 6 -14.38 8.50 2.07
C ASP A 6 -13.47 8.38 0.83
N VAL A 7 -12.69 7.29 0.74
CA VAL A 7 -11.85 6.99 -0.44
C VAL A 7 -12.52 6.01 -1.41
N GLY A 8 -13.83 5.84 -1.32
CA GLY A 8 -14.66 5.19 -2.34
C GLY A 8 -14.89 3.69 -2.17
N PHE A 9 -14.56 3.09 -1.02
CA PHE A 9 -14.91 1.69 -0.73
C PHE A 9 -16.37 1.59 -0.32
N SER A 10 -17.07 0.57 -0.82
CA SER A 10 -18.39 0.22 -0.28
C SER A 10 -18.29 -0.21 1.18
N VAL A 11 -19.44 -0.24 1.86
CA VAL A 11 -19.53 -0.75 3.24
C VAL A 11 -19.05 -2.21 3.33
N VAL A 12 -19.38 -3.03 2.32
CA VAL A 12 -18.99 -4.45 2.27
C VAL A 12 -17.48 -4.61 2.11
N GLU A 13 -16.86 -3.86 1.18
CA GLU A 13 -15.40 -3.88 1.01
C GLU A 13 -14.70 -3.34 2.26
N SER A 14 -15.21 -2.26 2.84
CA SER A 14 -14.66 -1.68 4.07
C SER A 14 -14.66 -2.70 5.21
N ARG A 15 -15.76 -3.45 5.41
CA ARG A 15 -15.85 -4.52 6.40
C ARG A 15 -14.84 -5.63 6.12
N ARG A 16 -14.69 -6.03 4.85
CA ARG A 16 -13.72 -7.06 4.44
C ARG A 16 -12.27 -6.64 4.72
N VAL A 17 -11.91 -5.40 4.38
CA VAL A 17 -10.58 -4.82 4.66
C VAL A 17 -10.30 -4.81 6.15
N CYS A 18 -11.25 -4.29 6.96
CA CYS A 18 -11.12 -4.26 8.41
C CYS A 18 -11.00 -5.67 9.03
N GLY A 19 -11.77 -6.65 8.52
CA GLY A 19 -11.71 -8.03 9.00
C GLY A 19 -10.38 -8.73 8.68
N ARG A 20 -9.79 -8.45 7.52
CA ARG A 20 -8.49 -9.01 7.11
C ARG A 20 -7.29 -8.28 7.71
N PHE A 21 -7.48 -7.04 8.17
CA PHE A 21 -6.44 -6.24 8.78
C PHE A 21 -6.98 -5.40 9.95
N PRO A 22 -7.25 -6.03 11.11
CA PRO A 22 -7.79 -5.34 12.28
C PRO A 22 -6.87 -4.24 12.83
N ALA A 23 -5.55 -4.35 12.62
CA ALA A 23 -4.58 -3.34 13.05
C ALA A 23 -4.82 -1.95 12.43
N ILE A 24 -5.61 -1.85 11.34
CA ILE A 24 -5.97 -0.58 10.71
C ILE A 24 -6.65 0.40 11.69
N PHE A 25 -7.34 -0.11 12.71
CA PHE A 25 -8.00 0.71 13.73
C PHE A 25 -7.02 1.44 14.65
N GLY A 26 -5.78 0.97 14.77
CA GLY A 26 -4.73 1.63 15.54
C GLY A 26 -3.97 2.71 14.76
N TYR A 27 -4.27 2.90 13.47
CA TYR A 27 -3.58 3.88 12.63
C TYR A 27 -4.35 5.19 12.54
N GLY A 28 -3.63 6.30 12.69
CA GLY A 28 -4.20 7.63 12.48
C GLY A 28 -4.54 7.87 11.01
N ILE A 29 -5.69 8.52 10.77
CA ILE A 29 -6.18 8.75 9.41
C ILE A 29 -5.26 9.75 8.68
N GLU A 30 -5.01 10.91 9.29
CA GLU A 30 -4.31 12.01 8.62
C GLU A 30 -2.79 11.81 8.55
N ASN A 31 -2.19 11.14 9.54
CA ASN A 31 -0.75 10.93 9.61
C ASN A 31 -0.26 9.57 9.07
N ASN A 32 -1.18 8.63 8.74
CA ASN A 32 -0.80 7.30 8.27
C ASN A 32 -1.64 6.86 7.05
N LEU A 33 -2.95 6.70 7.21
CA LEU A 33 -3.78 6.05 6.19
C LEU A 33 -3.94 6.91 4.93
N ARG A 34 -4.35 8.16 5.11
CA ARG A 34 -4.57 9.12 4.02
C ARG A 34 -3.30 9.35 3.19
N PRO A 35 -2.14 9.70 3.76
CA PRO A 35 -0.94 9.93 2.96
C PRO A 35 -0.48 8.67 2.22
N LYS A 36 -0.59 7.47 2.82
CA LYS A 36 -0.22 6.22 2.16
C LYS A 36 -1.17 5.87 1.02
N TYR A 37 -2.47 6.05 1.21
CA TYR A 37 -3.46 5.76 0.16
C TYR A 37 -3.31 6.72 -1.02
N PHE A 38 -3.12 8.01 -0.77
CA PHE A 38 -2.90 8.96 -1.86
C PHE A 38 -1.58 8.74 -2.57
N TYR A 39 -0.51 8.32 -1.88
CA TYR A 39 0.72 7.93 -2.56
C TYR A 39 0.51 6.74 -3.52
N LEU A 40 -0.26 5.74 -3.09
CA LEU A 40 -0.59 4.57 -3.91
C LEU A 40 -1.34 4.96 -5.19
N VAL A 41 -2.31 5.86 -5.08
CA VAL A 41 -3.14 6.27 -6.22
C VAL A 41 -2.43 7.31 -7.10
N ARG A 42 -1.82 8.33 -6.50
CA ARG A 42 -1.31 9.50 -7.22
C ARG A 42 0.12 9.32 -7.72
N ASP A 43 0.99 8.73 -6.91
CA ASP A 43 2.42 8.61 -7.22
C ASP A 43 2.75 7.27 -7.88
N MET A 44 2.18 6.18 -7.35
CA MET A 44 2.37 4.83 -7.90
C MET A 44 1.39 4.53 -9.06
N LYS A 45 0.39 5.40 -9.29
CA LYS A 45 -0.61 5.28 -10.37
C LYS A 45 -1.31 3.92 -10.38
N ARG A 46 -1.65 3.39 -9.20
CA ARG A 46 -2.36 2.11 -9.04
C ARG A 46 -3.81 2.33 -8.63
N ASP A 47 -4.65 1.33 -8.90
CA ASP A 47 -6.00 1.29 -8.34
C ASP A 47 -5.92 1.03 -6.83
N GLY A 48 -6.14 2.10 -6.05
CA GLY A 48 -6.04 2.02 -4.60
C GLY A 48 -7.08 1.09 -3.96
N ARG A 49 -8.26 0.95 -4.56
CA ARG A 49 -9.31 0.06 -4.05
C ARG A 49 -8.94 -1.39 -4.25
N GLU A 50 -8.52 -1.74 -5.46
CA GLU A 50 -8.09 -3.09 -5.81
C GLU A 50 -6.90 -3.54 -4.96
N GLU A 51 -5.88 -2.69 -4.85
CA GLU A 51 -4.65 -2.99 -4.12
C GLU A 51 -4.89 -3.18 -2.62
N VAL A 52 -5.66 -2.30 -1.99
CA VAL A 52 -5.99 -2.42 -0.55
C VAL A 52 -6.93 -3.59 -0.28
N ASN A 53 -7.87 -3.88 -1.18
CA ASN A 53 -8.70 -5.09 -1.07
C ASN A 53 -7.83 -6.35 -1.14
N LYS A 54 -6.79 -6.39 -1.98
CA LYS A 54 -5.87 -7.54 -2.09
C LYS A 54 -4.90 -7.63 -0.90
N PHE A 55 -4.31 -6.50 -0.52
CA PHE A 55 -3.20 -6.41 0.43
C PHE A 55 -3.35 -5.23 1.42
N PRO A 56 -4.28 -5.31 2.38
CA PRO A 56 -4.52 -4.23 3.34
C PRO A 56 -3.34 -3.95 4.27
N GLN A 57 -2.41 -4.90 4.43
CA GLN A 57 -1.15 -4.74 5.16
C GLN A 57 -0.24 -3.65 4.56
N TYR A 58 -0.54 -3.16 3.35
CA TYR A 58 0.10 -1.97 2.77
C TYR A 58 0.23 -0.81 3.78
N PHE A 59 -0.83 -0.56 4.56
CA PHE A 59 -0.83 0.51 5.58
C PHE A 59 0.13 0.26 6.74
N GLY A 60 0.59 -0.97 6.95
CA GLY A 60 1.55 -1.31 8.00
C GLY A 60 2.99 -0.90 7.69
N PHE A 61 3.32 -0.63 6.42
CA PHE A 61 4.69 -0.26 6.04
C PHE A 61 4.93 1.24 6.20
N SER A 62 6.18 1.61 6.49
CA SER A 62 6.60 3.01 6.52
C SER A 62 6.51 3.62 5.12
N LEU A 63 5.85 4.77 5.01
CA LEU A 63 5.76 5.50 3.74
C LEU A 63 7.15 5.91 3.27
N GLU A 64 7.89 6.64 4.10
CA GLU A 64 9.20 7.20 3.75
C GLU A 64 10.29 6.12 3.67
N LYS A 65 10.36 5.20 4.65
CA LYS A 65 11.50 4.25 4.75
C LYS A 65 11.34 2.98 3.93
N ARG A 66 10.13 2.67 3.45
CA ARG A 66 9.83 1.39 2.75
C ARG A 66 9.09 1.58 1.44
N ILE A 67 7.91 2.19 1.48
CA ILE A 67 7.03 2.29 0.29
C ILE A 67 7.69 3.15 -0.78
N LYS A 68 8.06 4.40 -0.45
CA LYS A 68 8.64 5.34 -1.42
C LYS A 68 9.95 4.84 -1.99
N VAL A 69 10.89 4.44 -1.12
CA VAL A 69 12.22 3.98 -1.52
C VAL A 69 12.13 2.82 -2.51
N ARG A 70 11.28 1.82 -2.22
CA ARG A 70 11.12 0.66 -3.10
C ARG A 70 10.34 0.95 -4.37
N HIS A 71 9.30 1.79 -4.30
CA HIS A 71 8.58 2.24 -5.48
C HIS A 71 9.53 2.97 -6.45
N LEU A 72 10.29 3.96 -5.97
CA LEU A 72 11.22 4.73 -6.80
C LEU A 72 12.30 3.83 -7.40
N HIS A 73 12.83 2.89 -6.63
CA HIS A 73 13.80 1.90 -7.13
C HIS A 73 13.26 1.06 -8.28
N LEU A 74 12.00 0.59 -8.19
CA LEU A 74 11.36 -0.14 -9.29
C LEU A 74 11.00 0.77 -10.47
N LYS A 75 10.62 2.02 -10.20
CA LYS A 75 10.22 3.00 -11.21
C LYS A 75 11.40 3.39 -12.10
N MET A 76 12.59 3.55 -11.52
CA MET A 76 13.84 3.75 -12.28
C MET A 76 14.14 2.59 -13.25
N ARG A 77 13.57 1.41 -13.00
CA ARG A 77 13.72 0.21 -13.83
C ARG A 77 12.50 -0.07 -14.71
N ASN A 78 11.50 0.81 -14.69
CA ASN A 78 10.25 0.69 -15.43
C ASN A 78 9.43 -0.59 -15.13
N VAL A 79 9.60 -1.18 -13.94
CA VAL A 79 8.88 -2.40 -13.51
C VAL A 79 7.95 -2.14 -12.32
N ASP A 80 7.78 -0.88 -11.91
CA ASP A 80 7.03 -0.51 -10.72
C ASP A 80 5.57 -0.90 -10.76
N ARG A 81 4.94 -1.00 -11.93
CA ARG A 81 3.52 -1.39 -12.07
C ARG A 81 3.31 -2.90 -12.18
N GLU A 82 4.33 -3.65 -12.58
CA GLU A 82 4.24 -5.10 -12.79
C GLU A 82 4.46 -5.88 -11.49
N VAL A 83 5.19 -5.30 -10.54
CA VAL A 83 5.53 -5.97 -9.28
C VAL A 83 4.34 -5.86 -8.31
N PRO A 84 3.77 -6.98 -7.82
CA PRO A 84 2.72 -6.96 -6.80
C PRO A 84 3.20 -6.31 -5.49
N LEU A 85 2.34 -5.53 -4.81
CA LEU A 85 2.71 -4.82 -3.58
C LEU A 85 3.22 -5.75 -2.48
N ASN A 86 2.66 -6.95 -2.35
CA ASN A 86 3.10 -7.91 -1.35
C ASN A 86 4.56 -8.35 -1.59
N ARG A 87 4.98 -8.57 -2.84
CA ARG A 87 6.39 -8.86 -3.18
C ARG A 87 7.26 -7.63 -2.98
N MET A 88 6.78 -6.46 -3.40
CA MET A 88 7.49 -5.19 -3.21
C MET A 88 7.74 -4.89 -1.73
N LEU A 89 6.81 -5.21 -0.82
CA LEU A 89 6.87 -4.71 0.57
C LEU A 89 7.22 -5.78 1.61
N LEU A 90 6.80 -7.04 1.45
CA LEU A 90 7.08 -8.11 2.42
C LEU A 90 8.51 -8.65 2.34
N TRP A 91 9.12 -8.64 1.15
CA TRP A 91 10.46 -9.21 1.00
C TRP A 91 11.51 -8.47 1.82
N SER A 92 12.50 -9.17 2.36
CA SER A 92 13.67 -8.54 2.98
C SER A 92 14.38 -7.61 2.00
N ASP A 93 15.13 -6.63 2.51
CA ASP A 93 15.87 -5.70 1.66
C ASP A 93 16.87 -6.44 0.77
N GLN A 94 17.61 -7.40 1.34
CA GLN A 94 18.53 -8.25 0.59
C GLN A 94 17.84 -8.96 -0.59
N ARG A 95 16.67 -9.58 -0.37
CA ARG A 95 15.94 -10.29 -1.43
C ARG A 95 15.40 -9.32 -2.48
N PHE A 96 14.85 -8.18 -2.05
CA PHE A 96 14.30 -7.16 -2.94
C PHE A 96 15.38 -6.58 -3.86
N TYR A 97 16.45 -6.01 -3.31
CA TYR A 97 17.50 -5.37 -4.10
C TYR A 97 18.32 -6.36 -4.94
N LYS A 98 18.45 -7.63 -4.51
CA LYS A 98 19.07 -8.67 -5.34
C LYS A 98 18.24 -9.01 -6.58
N LYS A 99 16.90 -8.98 -6.49
CA LYS A 99 16.01 -9.33 -7.62
C LYS A 99 15.93 -8.23 -8.66
N TRP A 100 15.91 -6.96 -8.22
CA TRP A 100 15.81 -5.80 -9.10
C TRP A 100 17.10 -4.97 -8.98
N LYS A 101 18.18 -5.46 -9.59
CA LYS A 101 19.47 -4.76 -9.62
C LYS A 101 19.48 -3.59 -10.57
#